data_AF-A0A8J7H6V5-F1
#
_entry.id   AF-A0A8J7H6V5-F1
#
_cell.length_a   1.000
_cell.length_b   1.000
_cell.length_c   1.000
_cell.angle_alpha   90.00
_cell.angle_beta   90.00
_cell.angle_gamma   90.00
#
_symmetry.space_group_name_H-M   'P 1'
#
loop_
_entity.id
_entity.type
_entity.pdbx_description
1 polymer ?
#
loop_
_entity_poly.entity_id
_entity_poly.type
_entity_poly.pdbx_seq_one_letter_code
_entity_poly.pdbx_strand_id
1 'polypeptide(L)'
;MSNLPSLNTETIWAILNDKIDDATVNQLVWYYLGYRYNTSTETWDTSEVVKEWRDEYPQPPDFIDSRPATVKLTRSIPQENKQIAKEKLGFKGYKIGEFGPRQTRRATAANWLLSYLQQNSGQFE
;
A
#
# COMPACT_ATOMS: atom_id res chain seq x y z
N MET A 1 12.61 15.30 0.32
CA MET A 1 11.59 14.95 -0.68
C MET A 1 11.84 13.52 -1.09
N SER A 2 10.99 12.60 -0.67
CA SER A 2 11.19 11.16 -0.86
C SER A 2 11.15 10.82 -2.35
N ASN A 3 12.20 10.18 -2.88
CA ASN A 3 12.24 9.61 -4.23
C ASN A 3 11.31 8.38 -4.31
N LEU A 4 10.02 8.57 -4.03
CA LEU A 4 9.04 7.50 -4.10
C LEU A 4 8.73 7.22 -5.57
N PRO A 5 8.69 5.94 -5.98
CA PRO A 5 8.30 5.59 -7.34
C PRO A 5 6.85 6.00 -7.57
N SER A 6 6.54 6.42 -8.80
CA SER A 6 5.17 6.74 -9.20
C SER A 6 4.28 5.49 -9.06
N LEU A 7 3.06 5.67 -8.54
CA LEU A 7 2.10 4.58 -8.46
C LEU A 7 1.56 4.24 -9.85
N ASN A 8 2.04 3.13 -10.39
CA ASN A 8 1.59 2.55 -11.64
C ASN A 8 1.67 1.01 -11.55
N THR A 9 1.24 0.33 -12.61
CA THR A 9 1.24 -1.14 -12.68
C THR A 9 2.65 -1.73 -12.54
N GLU A 10 3.69 -1.05 -13.05
CA GLU A 10 5.09 -1.48 -12.92
C GLU A 10 5.58 -1.45 -11.47
N THR A 11 5.30 -0.37 -10.74
CA THR A 11 5.61 -0.24 -9.31
C THR A 11 4.89 -1.32 -8.52
N ILE A 12 3.61 -1.59 -8.81
CA ILE A 12 2.85 -2.64 -8.13
C ILE A 12 3.48 -4.02 -8.38
N TRP A 13 3.88 -4.31 -9.62
CA TRP A 13 4.64 -5.53 -9.93
C TRP A 13 5.99 -5.59 -9.23
N ALA A 14 6.67 -4.46 -9.07
CA ALA A 14 7.94 -4.39 -8.34
C ALA A 14 7.74 -4.67 -6.84
N ILE A 15 6.62 -4.26 -6.24
CA ILE A 15 6.26 -4.63 -4.86
C ILE A 15 6.04 -6.15 -4.76
N LEU A 16 5.24 -6.70 -5.67
CA LEU A 16 4.90 -8.13 -5.68
C LEU A 16 6.14 -9.02 -5.88
N ASN A 17 7.07 -8.63 -6.77
CA ASN A 17 8.30 -9.38 -7.07
C ASN A 17 9.47 -9.05 -6.12
N ASP A 18 9.21 -8.41 -4.99
CA ASP A 18 10.24 -8.06 -3.99
C ASP A 18 11.40 -7.20 -4.52
N LYS A 19 11.14 -6.39 -5.56
CA LYS A 19 12.14 -5.48 -6.18
C LYS A 19 12.28 -4.14 -5.44
N ILE A 20 11.32 -3.83 -4.57
CA ILE A 20 11.27 -2.61 -3.76
C ILE A 20 11.40 -3.04 -2.29
N ASP A 21 12.19 -2.36 -1.48
CA ASP A 21 12.35 -2.68 -0.06
C ASP A 21 11.09 -2.37 0.77
N ASP A 22 10.97 -2.98 1.94
CA ASP A 22 9.79 -2.85 2.80
C ASP A 22 9.53 -1.42 3.28
N ALA A 23 10.60 -0.63 3.50
CA ALA A 23 10.47 0.76 3.93
C ALA A 23 9.87 1.61 2.80
N THR A 24 10.31 1.42 1.56
CA THR A 24 9.75 2.10 0.40
C THR A 24 8.29 1.69 0.16
N VAL A 25 7.94 0.40 0.32
CA VAL A 25 6.54 -0.06 0.24
C VAL A 25 5.67 0.64 1.28
N ASN A 26 6.14 0.69 2.53
CA ASN A 26 5.45 1.39 3.60
C ASN A 26 5.27 2.88 3.28
N GLN A 27 6.33 3.57 2.86
CA GLN A 27 6.27 4.98 2.50
C GLN A 27 5.29 5.27 1.35
N LEU A 28 5.18 4.37 0.35
CA LEU A 28 4.16 4.49 -0.69
C LEU A 28 2.76 4.42 -0.10
N VAL A 29 2.47 3.41 0.72
CA VAL A 29 1.15 3.28 1.35
C VAL A 29 0.85 4.48 2.24
N TRP A 30 1.83 4.96 3.02
CA TRP A 30 1.70 6.17 3.84
C TRP A 30 1.37 7.39 3.00
N TYR A 31 2.09 7.57 1.88
CA TYR A 31 1.89 8.69 0.98
C TYR A 31 0.47 8.70 0.40
N TYR A 32 -0.02 7.57 -0.08
CA TYR A 32 -1.36 7.48 -0.66
C TYR A 32 -2.48 7.42 0.40
N LEU A 33 -2.17 7.07 1.65
CA LEU A 33 -3.09 7.25 2.79
C LEU A 33 -3.19 8.70 3.27
N GLY A 34 -2.29 9.58 2.81
CA GLY A 34 -2.28 11.01 3.17
C GLY A 34 -1.30 11.38 4.28
N TYR A 35 -0.46 10.45 4.77
CA TYR A 35 0.60 10.80 5.72
C TYR A 35 1.70 11.58 5.01
N ARG A 36 2.16 12.66 5.63
CA ARG A 36 3.27 13.49 5.12
C ARG A 36 4.27 13.71 6.24
N TYR A 37 5.51 13.32 6.02
CA TYR A 37 6.57 13.62 6.99
C TYR A 37 7.03 15.06 6.82
N ASN A 38 6.90 15.87 7.86
CA ASN A 38 7.41 17.24 7.88
C ASN A 38 8.81 17.24 8.51
N THR A 39 9.84 17.40 7.67
CA THR A 39 11.23 17.44 8.10
C THR A 39 11.58 18.67 8.94
N SER A 40 10.81 19.76 8.81
CA SER A 40 11.08 21.01 9.54
C SER A 40 10.59 20.94 10.99
N THR A 41 9.54 20.17 11.25
CA THR A 41 8.97 19.99 12.59
C THR A 41 9.24 18.60 13.17
N GLU A 42 9.86 17.71 12.40
CA GLU A 42 10.12 16.29 12.73
C GLU A 42 8.84 15.53 13.15
N THR A 43 7.71 15.92 12.55
CA THR A 43 6.39 15.36 12.86
C THR A 43 5.69 14.84 11.62
N TRP A 44 4.80 13.87 11.82
CA TRP A 44 3.88 13.42 10.79
C TRP A 44 2.70 14.37 10.70
N ASP A 45 2.52 14.99 9.55
CA ASP A 45 1.25 15.61 9.19
C ASP A 45 0.28 14.52 8.74
N THR A 46 -0.84 14.46 9.44
CA THR A 46 -1.95 13.53 9.18
C THR A 46 -3.18 14.27 8.64
N SER A 47 -3.04 15.53 8.24
CA SER A 47 -4.17 16.41 7.92
C SER A 47 -4.96 15.91 6.70
N GLU A 48 -4.30 15.21 5.78
CA GLU A 48 -4.91 14.56 4.61
C GLU A 48 -5.33 13.10 4.88
N VAL A 49 -4.99 12.53 6.04
CA VAL A 49 -5.33 11.14 6.38
C VAL A 49 -6.79 11.03 6.79
N VAL A 50 -7.50 10.04 6.24
CA VAL A 50 -8.89 9.73 6.60
C VAL A 50 -9.01 9.52 8.12
N LYS A 51 -10.06 10.08 8.72
CA LYS A 51 -10.28 10.08 10.18
C LYS A 51 -10.12 8.70 10.82
N GLU A 52 -10.69 7.66 10.22
CA GLU A 52 -10.62 6.28 10.73
C GLU A 52 -9.19 5.73 10.83
N TRP A 53 -8.28 6.21 9.98
CA TRP A 53 -6.85 5.89 10.03
C TRP A 53 -6.13 6.80 11.01
N ARG A 54 -6.39 8.12 10.96
CA ARG A 54 -5.77 9.12 11.83
C ARG A 54 -6.02 8.86 13.31
N ASP A 55 -7.25 8.52 13.68
CA ASP A 55 -7.65 8.33 15.08
C ASP A 55 -7.01 7.08 15.69
N GLU A 56 -6.82 6.02 14.90
CA GLU A 56 -6.19 4.76 15.37
C GLU A 56 -4.66 4.78 15.21
N TYR A 57 -4.16 5.49 14.19
CA TYR A 57 -2.75 5.59 13.84
C TYR A 57 -2.37 7.07 13.63
N PRO A 58 -2.11 7.83 14.70
CA PRO A 58 -1.60 9.20 14.59
C PRO A 58 -0.19 9.25 13.98
N GLN A 59 0.51 8.11 13.96
CA GLN A 59 1.75 7.90 13.23
C GLN A 59 1.58 6.71 12.28
N PRO A 60 2.20 6.75 11.09
CA PRO A 60 1.99 5.73 10.09
C PRO A 60 2.53 4.37 10.59
N PRO A 61 1.72 3.29 10.52
CA PRO A 61 2.15 1.98 10.96
C PRO A 61 3.01 1.27 9.91
N ASP A 62 3.83 0.31 10.35
CA ASP A 62 4.52 -0.61 9.45
C ASP A 62 3.54 -1.70 8.96
N PHE A 63 3.13 -1.65 7.69
CA PHE A 63 2.20 -2.62 7.12
C PHE A 63 2.82 -3.98 6.83
N ILE A 64 4.15 -4.07 6.81
CA ILE A 64 4.89 -5.30 6.53
C ILE A 64 5.17 -6.07 7.82
N ASP A 65 5.34 -5.41 8.95
CA ASP A 65 5.53 -6.07 10.24
C ASP A 65 4.25 -6.11 11.10
N SER A 66 3.43 -5.04 11.08
CA SER A 66 2.22 -4.93 11.89
C SER A 66 1.02 -5.63 11.25
N ARG A 67 0.72 -6.83 11.76
CA ARG A 67 -0.48 -7.59 11.37
C ARG A 67 -1.79 -6.81 11.56
N PRO A 68 -2.04 -6.08 12.68
CA PRO A 68 -3.26 -5.27 12.82
C PRO A 68 -3.43 -4.23 11.72
N ALA A 69 -2.35 -3.52 11.37
CA ALA A 69 -2.37 -2.51 10.32
C ALA A 69 -2.67 -3.14 8.94
N THR A 70 -2.05 -4.28 8.61
CA THR A 70 -2.36 -5.02 7.37
C THR A 70 -3.83 -5.45 7.29
N VAL A 71 -4.40 -5.91 8.41
CA VAL A 71 -5.82 -6.32 8.46
C VAL A 71 -6.73 -5.13 8.21
N LYS A 72 -6.46 -3.97 8.82
CA LYS A 72 -7.22 -2.75 8.57
C LYS A 72 -7.08 -2.28 7.12
N LEU A 73 -5.86 -2.35 6.56
CA LEU A 73 -5.59 -2.04 5.16
C LEU A 73 -6.42 -2.91 4.22
N THR A 74 -6.47 -4.22 4.48
CA THR A 74 -7.28 -5.16 3.71
C THR A 74 -8.77 -4.84 3.78
N ARG A 75 -9.27 -4.45 4.96
CA ARG A 75 -10.68 -4.07 5.17
C ARG A 75 -11.05 -2.75 4.48
N SER A 76 -10.08 -1.85 4.29
CA SER A 76 -10.31 -0.59 3.57
C SER A 76 -10.42 -0.74 2.05
N ILE A 77 -10.09 -1.91 1.49
CA ILE A 77 -10.24 -2.20 0.06
C ILE A 77 -11.73 -2.48 -0.24
N PRO A 78 -12.37 -1.75 -1.17
CA PRO A 78 -13.73 -2.02 -1.63
C PRO A 78 -13.90 -3.46 -2.07
N GLN A 79 -15.09 -4.03 -1.87
CA GLN A 79 -15.36 -5.43 -2.22
C GLN A 79 -15.10 -5.73 -3.71
N GLU A 80 -15.47 -4.81 -4.60
CA GLU A 80 -15.20 -4.88 -6.04
C GLU A 80 -13.70 -4.95 -6.37
N ASN A 81 -12.86 -4.27 -5.58
CA ASN A 81 -11.42 -4.21 -5.83
C ASN A 81 -10.64 -5.30 -5.09
N LYS A 82 -11.29 -6.23 -4.37
CA LYS A 82 -10.55 -7.27 -3.63
C LYS A 82 -9.77 -8.22 -4.53
N GLN A 83 -10.20 -8.40 -5.78
CA GLN A 83 -9.54 -9.25 -6.77
C GLN A 83 -8.85 -8.45 -7.88
N ILE A 84 -8.69 -7.13 -7.71
CA ILE A 84 -8.19 -6.22 -8.75
C ILE A 84 -6.80 -6.60 -9.27
N ALA A 85 -5.90 -7.11 -8.42
CA ALA A 85 -4.59 -7.59 -8.86
C ALA A 85 -4.69 -8.76 -9.86
N LYS A 86 -5.66 -9.64 -9.67
CA LYS A 86 -5.91 -10.74 -10.60
C LYS A 86 -6.55 -10.24 -11.90
N GLU A 87 -7.50 -9.33 -11.79
CA GLU A 87 -8.29 -8.84 -12.93
C GLU A 87 -7.50 -7.87 -13.84
N LYS A 88 -6.72 -6.97 -13.25
CA LYS A 88 -5.96 -5.93 -13.98
C LYS A 88 -4.54 -6.34 -14.32
N LEU A 89 -3.86 -7.06 -13.42
CA LEU A 89 -2.46 -7.44 -13.62
C LEU A 89 -2.29 -8.90 -14.05
N GLY A 90 -3.34 -9.71 -14.03
CA GLY A 90 -3.22 -11.16 -14.27
C GLY A 90 -2.44 -11.88 -13.17
N PHE A 91 -2.31 -11.29 -11.97
CA PHE A 91 -1.58 -11.88 -10.87
C PHE A 91 -2.29 -13.15 -10.36
N LYS A 92 -1.63 -14.30 -10.51
CA LYS A 92 -2.18 -15.62 -10.12
C LYS A 92 -1.83 -16.04 -8.69
N GLY A 93 -1.13 -15.19 -7.94
CA GLY A 93 -0.56 -15.51 -6.63
C GLY A 93 0.93 -15.87 -6.71
N TYR A 94 1.51 -16.09 -5.53
CA TYR A 94 2.89 -16.53 -5.37
C TYR A 94 3.05 -18.01 -5.69
N LYS A 95 4.24 -18.42 -6.15
CA LYS A 95 4.54 -19.84 -6.34
C LYS A 95 4.61 -20.55 -4.99
N ILE A 96 4.38 -21.87 -5.02
CA ILE A 96 4.51 -22.74 -3.85
C ILE A 96 5.96 -22.63 -3.33
N GLY A 97 6.12 -22.22 -2.06
CA GLY A 97 7.42 -22.00 -1.41
C GLY A 97 7.84 -20.53 -1.28
N GLU A 98 7.22 -19.60 -2.03
CA GLU A 98 7.48 -18.15 -1.94
C GLU A 98 6.44 -17.40 -1.08
N PHE A 99 5.52 -18.14 -0.45
CA PHE A 99 4.39 -17.61 0.31
C PHE A 99 4.69 -17.55 1.82
N GLY A 100 5.42 -16.52 2.25
CA GLY A 100 5.63 -16.20 3.66
C GLY A 100 4.73 -15.05 4.16
N PRO A 101 4.64 -14.84 5.49
CA PRO A 101 3.86 -13.75 6.07
C PRO A 101 4.21 -12.37 5.51
N ARG A 102 5.50 -12.14 5.24
CA ARG A 102 6.01 -10.91 4.62
C ARG A 102 5.43 -10.71 3.21
N GLN A 103 5.52 -11.73 2.35
CA GLN A 103 5.00 -11.68 0.99
C GLN A 103 3.49 -11.47 0.96
N THR A 104 2.74 -12.12 1.86
CA THR A 104 1.29 -11.89 1.98
C THR A 104 0.97 -10.43 2.31
N ARG A 105 1.69 -9.82 3.25
CA ARG A 105 1.48 -8.41 3.63
C ARG A 105 1.87 -7.44 2.50
N ARG A 106 2.95 -7.73 1.78
CA ARG A 106 3.35 -6.97 0.59
C ARG A 106 2.29 -7.07 -0.52
N ALA A 107 1.71 -8.24 -0.75
CA ALA A 107 0.60 -8.38 -1.68
C ALA A 107 -0.64 -7.62 -1.23
N THR A 108 -0.93 -7.56 0.08
CA THR A 108 -2.00 -6.69 0.60
C THR A 108 -1.73 -5.21 0.28
N ALA A 109 -0.52 -4.72 0.53
CA ALA A 109 -0.14 -3.35 0.22
C ALA A 109 -0.26 -3.06 -1.29
N ALA A 110 0.24 -3.97 -2.13
CA ALA A 110 0.11 -3.89 -3.59
C ALA A 110 -1.36 -3.84 -4.05
N ASN A 111 -2.22 -4.69 -3.47
CA ASN A 111 -3.64 -4.74 -3.82
C ASN A 111 -4.38 -3.46 -3.41
N TRP A 112 -4.03 -2.90 -2.24
CA TRP A 112 -4.59 -1.63 -1.77
C TRP A 112 -4.15 -0.47 -2.66
N LEU A 113 -2.87 -0.38 -2.99
CA LEU A 113 -2.33 0.64 -3.90
C LEU A 113 -2.97 0.56 -5.30
N LEU A 114 -3.19 -0.65 -5.82
CA LEU A 114 -3.88 -0.86 -7.09
C LEU A 114 -5.34 -0.41 -7.02
N SER A 115 -6.04 -0.70 -5.91
CA SER A 115 -7.39 -0.19 -5.67
C SER A 115 -7.42 1.33 -5.64
N TYR A 116 -6.48 1.97 -4.95
CA TYR A 116 -6.37 3.42 -4.88
C TYR A 116 -6.17 4.02 -6.29
N LEU A 117 -5.30 3.42 -7.10
CA LEU A 117 -5.07 3.83 -8.49
C LEU A 117 -6.35 3.75 -9.31
N GLN A 118 -7.12 2.65 -9.21
CA GLN A 118 -8.40 2.50 -9.91
C GLN A 118 -9.41 3.58 -9.51
N GLN A 119 -9.48 3.92 -8.22
CA GLN A 119 -10.44 4.88 -7.70
C GLN A 119 -10.08 6.34 -8.03
N ASN A 120 -8.80 6.69 -8.04
CA ASN A 120 -8.34 8.07 -8.17
C ASN A 120 -7.90 8.44 -9.59
N SER A 121 -7.39 7.49 -10.38
CA SER A 121 -6.84 7.79 -11.70
C SER A 121 -7.80 7.52 -12.86
N GLY A 122 -8.91 6.80 -12.66
CA GLY A 122 -9.97 6.62 -13.67
C GLY A 122 -9.56 5.96 -15.01
N GLN A 123 -8.26 5.75 -15.26
CA GLN A 123 -7.69 5.28 -16.50
C GLN A 123 -6.62 4.24 -16.19
N PHE A 124 -6.95 2.98 -16.46
CA PHE A 124 -5.97 1.99 -16.88
C PHE A 124 -5.91 2.13 -18.40
N GLU A 125 -5.04 2.99 -18.92
CA GLU A 125 -4.70 3.01 -20.34
C GLU A 125 -3.51 2.09 -20.61
#